data_AF-A0A1C2XR75-F1
#
_entry.id   AF-A0A1C2XR75-F1
#
_cell.length_a   1.000
_cell.length_b   1.000
_cell.length_c   1.000
_cell.angle_alpha   90.00
_cell.angle_beta   90.00
_cell.angle_gamma   90.00
#
_symmetry.space_group_name_H-M   'P 1'
#
loop_
_entity.id
_entity.type
_entity.pdbx_description
1 polymer ?
#
loop_
_entity_poly.entity_id
_entity_poly.type
_entity_poly.pdbx_seq_one_letter_code
_entity_poly.pdbx_strand_id
1 'polypeptide(L)'
;MKILKNIRDNERGSSLVEVLIYLGLFLALFGWATDYYHAINVKRGIIDSVKFAALAATEQTDQAKLNQGILAIDSAKADSVFLDMLKKNLSLDNNLDPLPGSPVMAINKATLYYHAYNSDVLPAVSSIDGHAITYPSYVAYVEVKVWRGFTQLVDPTPYWTIKVAKDASLRISP
;
A
#
# COMPACT_ATOMS: atom_id res chain seq x y z
N MET A 1 36.97 8.49 -35.33
CA MET A 1 36.34 9.43 -36.30
C MET A 1 36.04 8.83 -37.68
N LYS A 2 36.83 7.87 -38.21
CA LYS A 2 36.53 7.18 -39.49
C LYS A 2 35.23 6.35 -39.50
N ILE A 3 34.91 5.69 -38.39
CA ILE A 3 33.69 4.84 -38.28
C ILE A 3 32.41 5.69 -38.37
N LEU A 4 32.37 6.81 -37.62
CA LEU A 4 31.26 7.78 -37.67
C LEU A 4 31.06 8.38 -39.08
N LYS A 5 32.15 8.56 -39.84
CA LYS A 5 32.11 9.09 -41.21
C LYS A 5 31.52 8.06 -42.20
N ASN A 6 31.91 6.79 -42.07
CA ASN A 6 31.38 5.69 -42.90
C ASN A 6 29.89 5.38 -42.63
N ILE A 7 29.40 5.61 -41.41
CA ILE A 7 27.99 5.44 -41.05
C ILE A 7 27.15 6.57 -41.67
N ARG A 8 27.68 7.79 -41.67
CA ARG A 8 27.00 8.98 -42.20
C ARG A 8 26.87 8.96 -43.73
N ASP A 9 27.90 8.48 -44.42
CA ASP A 9 27.97 8.53 -45.89
C ASP A 9 27.29 7.30 -46.55
N ASN A 10 26.74 6.37 -45.76
CA ASN A 10 26.06 5.15 -46.23
C ASN A 10 24.60 5.18 -45.75
N GLU A 11 23.64 5.47 -46.64
CA GLU A 11 22.21 5.68 -46.28
C GLU A 11 21.60 4.51 -45.48
N ARG A 12 22.08 3.29 -45.72
CA ARG A 12 21.69 2.08 -44.98
C ARG A 12 22.28 1.99 -43.56
N GLY A 13 23.44 2.60 -43.33
CA GLY A 13 24.10 2.65 -42.02
C GLY A 13 23.46 3.71 -41.11
N SER A 14 23.12 4.87 -41.67
CA SER A 14 22.40 5.93 -40.94
C SER A 14 21.02 5.45 -40.50
N SER A 15 20.25 4.83 -41.40
CA SER A 15 18.91 4.34 -41.07
C SER A 15 18.90 3.24 -40.01
N LEU A 16 19.92 2.36 -39.99
CA LEU A 16 20.04 1.31 -38.98
C LEU A 16 20.37 1.87 -37.59
N VAL A 17 21.22 2.90 -37.52
CA VAL A 17 21.53 3.59 -36.26
C VAL A 17 20.30 4.35 -35.74
N GLU A 18 19.57 5.04 -36.61
CA GLU A 18 18.31 5.71 -36.25
C GLU A 18 17.28 4.71 -35.70
N VAL A 19 17.08 3.57 -36.37
CA VAL A 19 16.18 2.50 -35.90
C VAL A 19 16.60 1.97 -34.53
N LEU A 20 17.90 1.76 -34.28
CA LEU A 20 18.38 1.31 -32.98
C LEU A 20 18.15 2.35 -31.87
N ILE A 21 18.30 3.64 -32.18
CA ILE A 21 18.00 4.72 -31.23
C ILE A 21 16.51 4.75 -30.91
N TYR A 22 15.65 4.69 -31.94
CA TYR A 22 14.20 4.64 -31.73
C TYR A 22 13.76 3.41 -30.95
N LEU A 23 14.35 2.25 -31.23
CA LEU A 23 14.09 1.02 -30.49
C LEU A 23 14.52 1.15 -29.03
N GLY A 24 15.70 1.72 -28.77
CA GLY A 24 16.19 1.98 -27.41
C GLY A 24 15.26 2.91 -26.64
N LEU A 25 14.82 4.01 -27.25
CA LEU A 25 13.86 4.94 -26.66
C LEU A 25 12.50 4.27 -26.41
N PHE A 26 12.01 3.48 -27.37
CA PHE A 26 10.76 2.75 -27.24
C PHE A 26 10.81 1.76 -26.08
N LEU A 27 11.87 0.96 -25.97
CA LEU A 27 12.06 0.01 -24.87
C LEU A 27 12.17 0.72 -23.51
N ALA A 28 12.85 1.87 -23.46
CA ALA A 28 12.96 2.66 -22.23
C ALA A 28 11.58 3.21 -21.79
N LEU A 29 10.80 3.78 -22.71
CA LEU A 29 9.45 4.26 -22.43
C LEU A 29 8.51 3.11 -22.03
N PHE A 30 8.63 1.96 -22.69
CA PHE A 30 7.83 0.78 -22.40
C PHE A 30 8.16 0.23 -21.02
N GLY A 31 9.45 0.09 -20.68
CA GLY A 31 9.91 -0.30 -19.34
C GLY A 31 9.38 0.64 -18.26
N TRP A 32 9.45 1.95 -18.50
CA TRP A 32 8.91 2.96 -17.59
C TRP A 32 7.40 2.83 -17.40
N ALA A 33 6.64 2.61 -18.48
CA ALA A 33 5.19 2.40 -18.39
C ALA A 33 4.86 1.12 -17.59
N THR A 34 5.54 0.01 -17.85
CA THR A 34 5.29 -1.26 -17.14
C THR A 34 5.56 -1.15 -15.64
N ASP A 35 6.63 -0.46 -15.28
CA ASP A 35 6.98 -0.16 -13.89
C ASP A 35 5.91 0.66 -13.19
N TYR A 36 5.42 1.70 -13.86
CA TYR A 36 4.39 2.57 -13.33
C TYR A 36 3.09 1.81 -13.07
N TYR A 37 2.68 0.95 -14.00
CA TYR A 37 1.52 0.07 -13.81
C TYR A 37 1.73 -0.91 -12.65
N HIS A 38 2.91 -1.51 -12.54
CA HIS A 38 3.23 -2.40 -11.43
C HIS A 38 3.14 -1.66 -10.08
N ALA A 39 3.71 -0.45 -9.99
CA ALA A 39 3.67 0.40 -8.81
C ALA A 39 2.25 0.70 -8.34
N ILE A 40 1.37 1.09 -9.28
CA ILE A 40 -0.03 1.39 -8.98
C ILE A 40 -0.75 0.15 -8.48
N ASN A 41 -0.54 -0.99 -9.13
CA ASN A 41 -1.21 -2.24 -8.75
C ASN A 41 -0.77 -2.72 -7.37
N VAL A 42 0.53 -2.66 -7.07
CA VAL A 42 1.06 -2.96 -5.73
C VAL A 42 0.47 -2.01 -4.69
N LYS A 43 0.45 -0.70 -4.97
CA LYS A 43 -0.15 0.29 -4.07
C LYS A 43 -1.62 -0.01 -3.78
N ARG A 44 -2.42 -0.30 -4.81
CA ARG A 44 -3.84 -0.65 -4.64
C ARG A 44 -4.00 -1.93 -3.83
N GLY A 45 -3.24 -2.99 -4.17
CA GLY A 45 -3.28 -4.26 -3.45
C GLY A 45 -2.97 -4.11 -1.96
N ILE A 46 -1.99 -3.26 -1.59
CA ILE A 46 -1.68 -2.95 -0.19
C ILE A 46 -2.82 -2.19 0.48
N ILE A 47 -3.38 -1.17 -0.18
CA ILE A 47 -4.52 -0.41 0.36
C ILE A 47 -5.71 -1.33 0.63
N ASP A 48 -6.04 -2.21 -0.32
CA ASP A 48 -7.14 -3.15 -0.19
C ASP A 48 -6.86 -4.18 0.91
N SER A 49 -5.63 -4.68 0.99
CA SER A 49 -5.18 -5.61 2.05
C SER A 49 -5.36 -5.03 3.45
N VAL A 50 -4.96 -3.77 3.66
CA VAL A 50 -5.12 -3.05 4.94
C VAL A 50 -6.60 -2.78 5.20
N LYS A 51 -7.37 -2.38 4.18
CA LYS A 51 -8.81 -2.15 4.31
C LYS A 51 -9.56 -3.41 4.73
N PHE A 52 -9.26 -4.56 4.11
CA PHE A 52 -9.90 -5.83 4.46
C PHE A 52 -9.50 -6.31 5.86
N ALA A 53 -8.24 -6.12 6.26
CA ALA A 53 -7.81 -6.40 7.62
C ALA A 53 -8.56 -5.54 8.65
N ALA A 54 -8.71 -4.24 8.38
CA ALA A 54 -9.44 -3.34 9.26
C ALA A 54 -10.94 -3.66 9.31
N LEU A 55 -11.55 -4.03 8.18
CA LEU A 55 -12.94 -4.45 8.12
C LEU A 55 -13.18 -5.71 8.97
N ALA A 56 -12.35 -6.74 8.80
CA ALA A 56 -12.44 -7.98 9.58
C ALA A 56 -12.27 -7.74 11.08
N ALA A 57 -11.43 -6.78 11.47
CA ALA A 57 -11.27 -6.35 12.85
C ALA A 57 -12.52 -5.65 13.39
N THR A 58 -13.18 -4.82 12.58
CA THR A 58 -14.41 -4.14 13.00
C THR A 58 -15.63 -5.04 13.11
N GLU A 59 -15.63 -6.20 12.44
CA GLU A 59 -16.69 -7.20 12.61
C GLU A 59 -16.66 -7.86 13.99
N GLN A 60 -15.56 -7.71 14.75
CA GLN A 60 -15.44 -8.21 16.12
C GLN A 60 -16.28 -7.36 17.08
N THR A 61 -17.57 -7.67 17.14
CA THR A 61 -18.53 -6.96 17.97
C THR A 61 -18.45 -7.44 19.42
N ASP A 62 -18.54 -6.52 20.38
CA ASP A 62 -18.69 -6.84 21.80
C ASP A 62 -20.10 -7.35 22.07
N GLN A 63 -20.23 -8.66 22.25
CA GLN A 63 -21.52 -9.32 22.49
C GLN A 63 -22.23 -8.81 23.75
N ALA A 64 -21.48 -8.40 24.79
CA ALA A 64 -22.08 -7.92 26.03
C ALA A 64 -22.76 -6.56 25.84
N LYS A 65 -22.11 -5.66 25.09
CA LYS A 65 -22.66 -4.36 24.71
C LYS A 65 -23.75 -4.48 23.65
N LEU A 66 -23.60 -5.41 22.71
CA LEU A 66 -24.62 -5.68 21.70
C LEU A 66 -25.94 -6.17 22.34
N ASN A 67 -25.86 -7.02 23.36
CA ASN A 67 -27.03 -7.47 24.12
C ASN A 67 -27.73 -6.33 24.88
N GLN A 68 -27.06 -5.20 25.09
CA GLN A 68 -27.61 -3.97 25.67
C GLN A 68 -28.11 -2.98 24.59
N GLY A 69 -28.06 -3.37 23.30
CA GLY A 69 -28.43 -2.53 22.17
C GLY A 69 -27.36 -1.51 21.76
N ILE A 70 -26.14 -1.63 22.30
CA ILE A 70 -25.03 -0.71 22.02
C ILE A 70 -24.08 -1.37 21.02
N LEU A 71 -23.91 -0.75 19.85
CA LEU A 71 -22.92 -1.18 18.87
C LEU A 71 -21.52 -0.78 19.33
N ALA A 72 -20.71 -1.76 19.72
CA ALA A 72 -19.33 -1.55 20.12
C ALA A 72 -18.44 -2.67 19.57
N ILE A 73 -17.24 -2.28 19.16
CA ILE A 73 -16.16 -3.19 18.77
C ILE A 73 -15.44 -3.65 20.04
N ASP A 74 -15.19 -4.95 20.14
CA ASP A 74 -14.30 -5.54 21.14
C ASP A 74 -12.85 -5.20 20.75
N SER A 75 -12.31 -4.11 21.29
CA SER A 75 -10.98 -3.60 20.90
C SER A 75 -9.86 -4.64 21.07
N ALA A 76 -9.91 -5.47 22.12
CA ALA A 76 -8.88 -6.47 22.36
C ALA A 76 -8.88 -7.56 21.28
N LYS A 77 -10.07 -8.02 20.85
CA LYS A 77 -10.18 -8.97 19.74
C LYS A 77 -9.91 -8.32 18.39
N ALA A 78 -10.40 -7.11 18.19
CA ALA A 78 -10.23 -6.37 16.94
C ALA A 78 -8.74 -6.14 16.62
N ASP A 79 -7.92 -5.76 17.60
CA ASP A 79 -6.48 -5.57 17.42
C ASP A 79 -5.79 -6.87 16.98
N SER A 80 -6.14 -7.99 17.63
CA SER A 80 -5.58 -9.30 17.30
C SER A 80 -5.97 -9.76 15.88
N VAL A 81 -7.25 -9.59 15.51
CA VAL A 81 -7.77 -9.95 14.19
C VAL A 81 -7.20 -9.05 13.10
N PHE A 82 -7.03 -7.75 13.38
CA PHE A 82 -6.38 -6.83 12.46
C PHE A 82 -4.96 -7.29 12.14
N LEU A 83 -4.16 -7.60 13.16
CA LEU A 83 -2.78 -8.06 12.98
C LEU A 83 -2.71 -9.39 12.23
N ASP A 84 -3.56 -10.35 12.57
CA ASP A 84 -3.57 -11.67 11.91
C ASP A 84 -3.99 -11.57 10.44
N MET A 85 -5.01 -10.75 10.14
CA MET A 85 -5.42 -10.51 8.76
C MET A 85 -4.38 -9.71 7.98
N LEU A 86 -3.71 -8.74 8.62
CA LEU A 86 -2.63 -7.99 8.00
C LEU A 86 -1.45 -8.90 7.65
N LYS A 87 -1.05 -9.80 8.58
CA LYS A 87 -0.03 -10.83 8.33
C LYS A 87 -0.40 -11.74 7.17
N LYS A 88 -1.64 -12.21 7.13
CA LYS A 88 -2.12 -13.08 6.06
C LYS A 88 -2.14 -12.36 4.70
N ASN A 89 -2.66 -11.13 4.65
CA ASN A 89 -2.83 -10.40 3.40
C ASN A 89 -1.50 -9.91 2.82
N LEU A 90 -0.56 -9.49 3.67
CA LEU A 90 0.77 -9.03 3.25
C LEU A 90 1.83 -10.15 3.27
N SER A 91 1.44 -11.40 3.57
CA SER A 91 2.37 -12.54 3.69
C SER A 91 3.54 -12.24 4.62
N LEU A 92 3.23 -11.92 5.87
CA LEU A 92 4.20 -11.62 6.92
C LEU A 92 4.34 -12.79 7.88
N ASP A 93 5.48 -12.86 8.55
CA ASP A 93 5.71 -13.79 9.65
C ASP A 93 5.13 -13.28 10.99
N ASN A 94 5.40 -14.02 12.06
CA ASN A 94 4.95 -13.66 13.41
C ASN A 94 5.61 -12.37 13.94
N ASN A 95 6.78 -12.00 13.42
CA ASN A 95 7.51 -10.79 13.77
C ASN A 95 7.11 -9.60 12.90
N LEU A 96 6.14 -9.74 11.98
CA LEU A 96 5.76 -8.73 10.97
C LEU A 96 6.85 -8.47 9.93
N ASP A 97 7.77 -9.43 9.76
CA ASP A 97 8.77 -9.41 8.71
C ASP A 97 8.21 -10.13 7.46
N PRO A 98 8.43 -9.59 6.25
CA PRO A 98 7.84 -10.15 5.04
C PRO A 98 8.46 -11.49 4.65
N LEU A 99 7.61 -12.45 4.30
CA LEU A 99 8.00 -13.75 3.78
C LEU A 99 8.38 -13.68 2.28
N PRO A 100 9.11 -14.68 1.76
CA PRO A 100 9.35 -14.79 0.32
C PRO A 100 8.04 -14.78 -0.48
N GLY A 101 7.94 -13.88 -1.46
CA GLY A 101 6.72 -13.66 -2.26
C GLY A 101 5.78 -12.58 -1.70
N SER A 102 6.10 -11.96 -0.57
CA SER A 102 5.38 -10.79 -0.08
C SER A 102 5.46 -9.61 -1.08
N PRO A 103 4.36 -8.87 -1.29
CA PRO A 103 4.39 -7.65 -2.10
C PRO A 103 5.13 -6.49 -1.42
N VAL A 104 5.49 -6.62 -0.14
CA VAL A 104 6.20 -5.60 0.64
C VAL A 104 7.61 -6.06 1.00
N MET A 105 8.55 -5.11 1.01
CA MET A 105 9.95 -5.32 1.38
C MET A 105 10.17 -5.18 2.90
N ALA A 106 9.41 -4.29 3.54
CA ALA A 106 9.44 -4.13 4.99
C ALA A 106 8.19 -3.38 5.48
N ILE A 107 7.85 -3.55 6.74
CA ILE A 107 6.81 -2.78 7.43
C ILE A 107 7.44 -1.97 8.55
N ASN A 108 7.01 -0.73 8.69
CA ASN A 108 7.42 0.11 9.80
C ASN A 108 6.53 -0.21 11.02
N LYS A 109 7.08 -1.00 11.94
CA LYS A 109 6.39 -1.44 13.16
C LYS A 109 6.06 -0.29 14.10
N ALA A 110 6.82 0.81 14.06
CA ALA A 110 6.60 1.98 14.91
C ALA A 110 5.39 2.83 14.48
N THR A 111 4.96 2.70 13.22
CA THR A 111 3.81 3.42 12.67
C THR A 111 2.59 2.53 12.49
N LEU A 112 2.68 1.23 12.82
CA LEU A 112 1.54 0.33 12.77
C LEU A 112 0.56 0.70 13.88
N TYR A 113 -0.59 1.22 13.49
CA TYR A 113 -1.62 1.68 14.41
C TYR A 113 -2.99 1.19 13.95
N TYR A 114 -3.74 0.62 14.86
CA TYR A 114 -5.16 0.35 14.67
C TYR A 114 -5.88 0.72 15.96
N HIS A 115 -6.98 1.43 15.84
CA HIS A 115 -7.81 1.79 16.97
C HIS A 115 -9.27 1.87 16.58
N ALA A 116 -10.12 1.26 17.41
CA ALA A 116 -11.57 1.31 17.29
C ALA A 116 -12.12 2.36 18.27
N TYR A 117 -12.86 3.33 17.75
CA TYR A 117 -13.59 4.34 18.51
C TYR A 117 -15.04 3.90 18.67
N ASN A 118 -15.43 3.56 19.91
CA ASN A 118 -16.78 3.16 20.27
C ASN A 118 -17.63 4.35 20.75
N SER A 119 -18.96 4.20 20.75
CA SER A 119 -19.93 5.23 21.18
C SER A 119 -19.61 5.88 22.54
N ASP A 120 -19.02 5.10 23.44
CA ASP A 120 -18.80 5.47 24.83
C ASP A 120 -17.67 6.50 25.01
N VAL A 121 -16.83 6.66 23.98
CA VAL A 121 -15.62 7.52 24.00
C VAL A 121 -15.77 8.70 23.03
N LEU A 122 -16.95 8.88 22.44
CA LEU A 122 -17.22 9.94 21.47
C LEU A 122 -17.75 11.22 22.17
N PRO A 123 -17.43 12.41 21.64
CA PRO A 123 -16.61 12.67 20.46
C PRO A 123 -15.11 12.48 20.75
N ALA A 124 -14.39 11.89 19.79
CA ALA A 124 -12.94 11.67 19.88
C ALA A 124 -12.22 12.40 18.75
N VAL A 125 -10.89 12.54 18.87
CA VAL A 125 -10.04 13.07 17.80
C VAL A 125 -9.07 11.98 17.35
N SER A 126 -8.97 11.75 16.04
CA SER A 126 -8.01 10.80 15.48
C SER A 126 -6.59 11.20 15.85
N SER A 127 -5.83 10.28 16.46
CA SER A 127 -4.44 10.51 16.83
C SER A 127 -3.49 10.59 15.62
N ILE A 128 -3.97 10.23 14.43
CA ILE A 128 -3.19 10.24 13.19
C ILE A 128 -3.38 11.58 12.46
N ASP A 129 -4.63 11.97 12.18
CA ASP A 129 -4.94 13.10 11.29
C ASP A 129 -5.62 14.29 12.01
N GLY A 130 -5.89 14.19 13.32
CA GLY A 130 -6.53 15.26 14.08
C GLY A 130 -8.01 15.50 13.71
N HIS A 131 -8.61 14.63 12.89
CA HIS A 131 -10.02 14.73 12.50
C HIS A 131 -10.95 14.33 13.66
N ALA A 132 -12.06 15.06 13.80
CA ALA A 132 -13.09 14.79 14.79
C ALA A 132 -13.92 13.56 14.38
N ILE A 133 -13.99 12.59 15.29
CA ILE A 133 -14.76 11.36 15.18
C ILE A 133 -16.02 11.53 16.03
N THR A 134 -17.17 11.57 15.37
CA THR A 134 -18.49 11.78 15.99
C THR A 134 -19.39 10.55 15.96
N TYR A 135 -19.00 9.52 15.21
CA TYR A 135 -19.71 8.25 15.10
C TYR A 135 -18.75 7.10 15.44
N PRO A 136 -19.26 5.93 15.90
CA PRO A 136 -18.41 4.77 16.11
C PRO A 136 -17.65 4.47 14.82
N SER A 137 -16.33 4.33 14.90
CA SER A 137 -15.47 4.23 13.73
C SER A 137 -14.20 3.45 14.05
N TYR A 138 -13.43 3.11 13.01
CA TYR A 138 -12.07 2.62 13.19
C TYR A 138 -11.10 3.55 12.48
N VAL A 139 -9.85 3.58 12.94
CA VAL A 139 -8.72 4.21 12.27
C VAL A 139 -7.58 3.20 12.20
N ALA A 140 -7.07 2.94 11.00
CA ALA A 140 -5.92 2.08 10.74
C ALA A 140 -4.85 2.86 9.98
N TYR A 141 -3.60 2.78 10.43
CA TYR A 141 -2.44 3.38 9.78
C TYR A 141 -1.31 2.36 9.66
N VAL A 142 -0.75 2.23 8.46
CA VAL A 142 0.38 1.35 8.16
C VAL A 142 1.32 2.03 7.19
N GLU A 143 2.61 1.97 7.46
CA GLU A 143 3.65 2.37 6.52
C GLU A 143 4.45 1.16 6.06
N VAL A 144 4.52 0.94 4.75
CA VAL A 144 5.22 -0.20 4.14
C VAL A 144 6.22 0.28 3.10
N LYS A 145 7.32 -0.46 2.95
CA LYS A 145 8.29 -0.27 1.88
C LYS A 145 8.05 -1.30 0.80
N VAL A 146 8.09 -0.90 -0.47
CA VAL A 146 7.96 -1.80 -1.63
C VAL A 146 9.10 -1.59 -2.60
N TRP A 147 9.46 -2.63 -3.36
CA TRP A 147 10.51 -2.54 -4.37
C TRP A 147 10.15 -1.56 -5.48
N ARG A 148 11.13 -0.75 -5.91
CA ARG A 148 11.04 -0.02 -7.18
C ARG A 148 11.55 -0.88 -8.32
N GLY A 149 10.93 -0.77 -9.49
CA GLY A 149 11.42 -1.39 -10.73
C GLY A 149 12.54 -0.61 -11.41
N PHE A 150 12.61 -0.68 -12.74
CA PHE A 150 13.44 0.15 -13.63
C PHE A 150 13.47 1.67 -13.36
N THR A 151 12.50 2.26 -12.68
CA THR A 151 12.53 3.68 -12.24
C THR A 151 13.72 4.00 -11.33
N GLN A 152 14.40 2.99 -10.76
CA GLN A 152 15.67 3.14 -10.04
C GLN A 152 16.80 3.77 -10.89
N LEU A 153 16.69 3.71 -12.22
CA LEU A 153 17.65 4.35 -13.14
C LEU A 153 17.62 5.88 -13.08
N VAL A 154 16.51 6.46 -12.59
CA VAL A 154 16.31 7.91 -12.49
C VAL A 154 16.40 8.39 -11.04
N ASP A 155 15.96 7.56 -10.09
CA ASP A 155 16.05 7.83 -8.65
C ASP A 155 16.74 6.65 -7.95
N PRO A 156 17.92 6.85 -7.33
CA PRO A 156 18.70 5.77 -6.73
C PRO A 156 18.05 5.15 -5.48
N THR A 157 16.93 5.69 -4.96
CA THR A 157 16.24 5.02 -3.86
C THR A 157 15.60 3.70 -4.31
N PRO A 158 15.97 2.55 -3.71
CA PRO A 158 15.54 1.23 -4.21
C PRO A 158 14.09 0.87 -3.84
N TYR A 159 13.44 1.67 -3.01
CA TYR A 159 12.08 1.40 -2.52
C TYR A 159 11.16 2.63 -2.57
N TRP A 160 9.86 2.39 -2.66
CA TRP A 160 8.83 3.37 -2.33
C TRP A 160 8.34 3.14 -0.91
N THR A 161 8.07 4.23 -0.19
CA THR A 161 7.34 4.19 1.08
C THR A 161 5.88 4.49 0.80
N ILE A 162 5.00 3.53 1.10
CA ILE A 162 3.56 3.65 0.96
C ILE A 162 2.98 3.80 2.36
N LYS A 163 2.33 4.95 2.60
CA LYS A 163 1.56 5.21 3.82
C LYS A 163 0.08 4.99 3.52
N VAL A 164 -0.57 4.17 4.32
CA VAL A 164 -1.99 3.87 4.21
C VAL A 164 -2.66 4.31 5.51
N ALA A 165 -3.52 5.32 5.43
CA ALA A 165 -4.45 5.70 6.48
C ALA A 165 -5.86 5.34 6.02
N LYS A 166 -6.64 4.66 6.87
CA LYS A 166 -8.04 4.31 6.61
C LYS A 166 -8.88 4.52 7.84
N ASP A 167 -9.96 5.27 7.65
CA ASP A 167 -11.03 5.44 8.61
C ASP A 167 -12.38 5.06 7.98
N ALA A 168 -13.29 4.50 8.78
CA ALA A 168 -14.67 4.35 8.38
C ALA A 168 -15.60 4.37 9.59
N SER A 169 -16.75 5.04 9.44
CA SER A 169 -17.82 5.04 10.43
C SER A 169 -18.66 3.77 10.33
N LEU A 170 -18.89 3.11 11.45
CA LEU A 170 -19.89 2.07 11.60
C LEU A 170 -21.28 2.71 11.58
N ARG A 171 -22.02 2.48 10.51
CA ARG A 171 -23.43 2.87 10.39
C ARG A 171 -24.24 1.62 10.15
N ILE A 172 -25.30 1.44 10.93
CA ILE A 172 -26.35 0.47 10.60
C ILE A 172 -27.17 1.15 9.50
N SER A 173 -27.11 0.62 8.28
CA SER A 173 -28.00 1.05 7.20
C SER A 173 -29.43 0.61 7.54
N PRO A 174 -30.44 1.47 7.37
CA PRO A 174 -31.85 1.11 7.55
C PRO A 174 -32.31 0.06 6.53
#